data_AF-A0A9E2ZAC1-F1
#
_entry.id   AF-A0A9E2ZAC1-F1
#
_cell.length_a   1.000
_cell.length_b   1.000
_cell.length_c   1.000
_cell.angle_alpha   90.00
_cell.angle_beta   90.00
_cell.angle_gamma   90.00
#
_symmetry.space_group_name_H-M   'P 1'
#
loop_
_entity.id
_entity.type
_entity.pdbx_description
1 polymer ?
#
loop_
_entity_poly.entity_id
_entity_poly.type
_entity_poly.pdbx_seq_one_letter_code
_entity_poly.pdbx_strand_id
1 'polypeptide(L)'
;MTTVYTDEMMREQLATAASYTLVVLRRTDRYGMDGTERIIWKHGRRTMGLQADGVMPIACPVGDDDDPAVRASILSYSVHVCRGFPGAMLPTR
;
A
#
# COMPACT_ATOMS: atom_id res chain seq x y z
N MET A 1 -14.29 25.07 -0.50
CA MET A 1 -14.66 25.58 0.83
C MET A 1 -13.85 24.82 1.86
N THR A 2 -13.25 25.51 2.83
CA THR A 2 -12.46 24.87 3.89
C THR A 2 -13.36 24.67 5.10
N THR A 3 -13.56 23.42 5.50
CA THR A 3 -14.30 23.09 6.73
C THR A 3 -13.47 23.45 7.94
N VAL A 4 -14.07 24.14 8.92
CA VAL A 4 -13.42 24.43 10.23
C VAL A 4 -13.59 23.21 11.14
N TYR A 5 -12.49 22.72 11.71
CA TYR A 5 -12.45 21.57 12.62
C TYR A 5 -12.19 22.06 14.05
N THR A 6 -12.99 21.63 15.04
CA THR A 6 -12.79 22.02 16.44
C THR A 6 -11.85 21.06 17.17
N ASP A 7 -11.30 21.49 18.30
CA ASP A 7 -10.46 20.64 19.16
C ASP A 7 -11.19 19.37 19.63
N GLU A 8 -12.49 19.47 19.89
CA GLU A 8 -13.28 18.30 20.32
C GLU A 8 -13.43 17.29 19.18
N MET A 9 -13.81 17.76 17.98
CA MET A 9 -13.85 16.92 16.78
C MET A 9 -12.49 16.27 16.51
N MET A 10 -11.38 16.99 16.74
CA MET A 10 -10.03 16.45 16.59
C MET A 10 -9.76 15.30 17.56
N ARG A 11 -10.13 15.46 18.85
CA ARG A 11 -9.92 14.41 19.87
C ARG A 11 -10.76 13.17 19.58
N GLU A 12 -12.03 13.36 19.22
CA GLU A 12 -12.92 12.26 18.84
C GLU A 12 -12.35 11.49 17.65
N GLN A 13 -11.90 12.19 16.60
CA GLN A 13 -11.33 11.55 15.42
C GLN A 13 -10.01 10.83 15.73
N LEU A 14 -9.11 11.43 16.53
CA LEU A 14 -7.86 10.79 16.97
C LEU A 14 -8.08 9.51 17.77
N ALA A 15 -9.18 9.40 18.52
CA ALA A 15 -9.53 8.19 19.23
C ALA A 15 -9.84 7.01 18.30
N THR A 16 -10.27 7.29 17.06
CA THR A 16 -10.53 6.26 16.04
C THR A 16 -9.27 5.82 15.27
N ALA A 17 -8.16 6.54 15.43
CA ALA A 17 -6.99 6.35 14.59
C ALA A 17 -6.23 5.05 14.93
N ALA A 18 -6.02 4.21 13.92
CA ALA A 18 -5.29 2.96 14.03
C ALA A 18 -3.88 3.07 13.42
N SER A 19 -2.93 2.32 13.98
CA SER A 19 -1.60 2.17 13.40
C SER A 19 -1.63 1.14 12.29
N TYR A 20 -0.96 1.42 11.18
CA TYR A 20 -0.78 0.49 10.08
C TYR A 20 0.60 0.67 9.45
N THR A 21 0.95 -0.26 8.59
CA THR A 21 2.22 -0.24 7.86
C THR A 21 1.95 0.15 6.42
N LEU A 22 2.64 1.17 5.93
CA LEU A 22 2.65 1.58 4.54
C LEU A 22 3.91 1.04 3.86
N VAL A 23 3.74 0.38 2.72
CA VAL A 23 4.85 -0.04 1.86
C VAL A 23 4.80 0.77 0.57
N VAL A 24 5.96 1.32 0.16
CA VAL A 24 6.09 2.01 -1.11
C VAL A 24 7.10 1.29 -1.99
N LEU A 25 6.69 0.85 -3.19
CA LEU A 25 7.63 0.25 -4.14
C LEU A 25 8.32 1.25 -5.03
N ARG A 26 9.49 0.81 -5.47
CA ARG A 26 10.23 1.38 -6.57
C ARG A 26 10.50 0.28 -7.60
N ARG A 27 10.23 0.60 -8.86
CA ARG A 27 10.69 -0.21 -9.99
C ARG A 27 12.21 -0.24 -9.97
N THR A 28 12.76 -1.38 -10.33
CA THR A 28 14.20 -1.53 -10.60
C THR A 28 14.44 -1.50 -12.10
N ASP A 29 15.71 -1.52 -12.50
CA ASP A 29 16.12 -1.59 -13.90
C ASP A 29 15.66 -2.88 -14.61
N ARG A 30 15.27 -3.92 -13.85
CA ARG A 30 14.70 -5.15 -14.42
C ARG A 30 13.26 -5.02 -14.88
N TYR A 31 12.55 -3.98 -14.45
CA TYR A 31 11.15 -3.81 -14.79
C TYR A 31 10.97 -3.61 -16.30
N GLY A 32 10.21 -4.50 -16.94
CA GLY A 32 9.93 -4.43 -18.39
C GLY A 32 10.91 -5.19 -19.27
N MET A 33 11.89 -5.90 -18.70
CA MET A 33 12.74 -6.83 -19.45
C MET A 33 11.96 -8.09 -19.87
N ASP A 34 12.38 -8.75 -20.94
CA ASP A 34 11.77 -10.00 -21.42
C ASP A 34 11.67 -11.05 -20.31
N GLY A 35 10.49 -11.67 -20.19
CA GLY A 35 10.20 -12.69 -19.18
C GLY A 35 9.79 -12.16 -17.80
N THR A 36 9.90 -10.85 -17.53
CA THR A 36 9.47 -10.25 -16.25
C THR A 36 7.95 -10.13 -16.13
N GLU A 37 7.25 -10.05 -17.25
CA GLU A 37 5.78 -9.91 -17.32
C GLU A 37 5.06 -11.03 -16.55
N ARG A 38 5.48 -12.29 -16.75
CA ARG A 38 4.88 -13.45 -16.05
C ARG A 38 4.99 -13.34 -14.53
N ILE A 39 6.08 -12.76 -14.04
CA ILE A 39 6.32 -12.57 -12.60
C ILE A 39 5.44 -11.42 -12.08
N ILE A 40 5.31 -10.34 -12.85
CA ILE A 40 4.40 -9.22 -12.54
C ILE A 40 2.93 -9.70 -12.48
N TRP A 41 2.50 -10.57 -13.39
CA TRP A 41 1.15 -11.15 -13.34
C TRP A 41 0.92 -12.07 -12.13
N LYS A 42 1.93 -12.83 -11.70
CA LYS A 42 1.86 -13.63 -10.48
C LYS A 42 1.72 -12.74 -9.25
N HIS A 43 2.52 -11.67 -9.18
CA HIS A 43 2.42 -10.63 -8.15
C HIS A 43 1.02 -9.98 -8.14
N GLY A 44 0.51 -9.54 -9.30
CA GLY A 44 -0.80 -8.88 -9.40
C GLY A 44 -1.96 -9.72 -8.85
N ARG A 45 -1.99 -11.02 -9.13
CA ARG A 45 -3.00 -11.94 -8.59
C ARG A 45 -2.96 -12.06 -7.07
N ARG A 46 -1.76 -12.10 -6.48
CA ARG A 46 -1.59 -12.13 -5.01
C ARG A 46 -2.13 -10.86 -4.37
N THR A 47 -1.75 -9.71 -4.91
CA THR A 47 -2.18 -8.37 -4.46
C THR A 47 -3.72 -8.25 -4.51
N MET A 48 -4.36 -8.72 -5.58
CA MET A 48 -5.82 -8.71 -5.68
C MET A 48 -6.51 -9.64 -4.67
N GLY A 49 -5.93 -10.82 -4.36
CA GLY A 49 -6.46 -11.71 -3.32
C GLY A 49 -6.42 -11.07 -1.92
N LEU A 50 -5.30 -10.45 -1.54
CA LEU A 50 -5.17 -9.75 -0.27
C LEU A 50 -6.14 -8.57 -0.13
N GLN A 51 -6.44 -7.91 -1.24
CA GLN A 51 -7.43 -6.84 -1.27
C GLN A 51 -8.86 -7.38 -1.07
N ALA A 52 -9.21 -8.50 -1.72
CA ALA A 52 -10.49 -9.16 -1.55
C ALA A 52 -10.73 -9.67 -0.12
N ASP A 53 -9.67 -10.15 0.55
CA ASP A 53 -9.73 -10.62 1.94
C ASP A 53 -9.75 -9.47 2.98
N GLY A 54 -9.76 -8.20 2.53
CA GLY A 54 -9.78 -7.02 3.41
C GLY A 54 -8.47 -6.77 4.17
N VAL A 55 -7.43 -7.55 3.88
CA VAL A 55 -6.09 -7.43 4.51
C VAL A 55 -5.34 -6.23 3.94
N MET A 56 -5.55 -5.91 2.66
CA MET A 56 -4.88 -4.81 1.97
C MET A 56 -5.91 -3.84 1.35
N PRO A 57 -6.51 -2.93 2.15
CA PRO A 57 -7.53 -2.00 1.70
C PRO A 57 -6.99 -0.95 0.70
N ILE A 58 -5.68 -0.67 0.76
CA ILE A 58 -4.96 0.18 -0.20
C ILE A 58 -3.86 -0.66 -0.82
N ALA A 59 -3.93 -0.87 -2.15
CA ALA A 59 -2.90 -1.56 -2.90
C ALA A 59 -1.71 -0.62 -3.17
N CYS A 60 -0.84 -0.46 -2.17
CA CYS A 60 0.52 0.01 -2.39
C CYS A 60 1.41 -1.24 -2.58
N PRO A 61 2.27 -1.29 -3.60
CA PRO A 61 2.77 -2.60 -3.99
C PRO A 61 3.79 -3.17 -2.96
N VAL A 62 4.01 -4.49 -3.02
CA VAL A 62 4.29 -5.40 -1.89
C VAL A 62 5.65 -5.30 -1.16
N GLY A 63 5.62 -5.35 0.17
CA GLY A 63 6.78 -5.22 1.07
C GLY A 63 7.07 -6.45 1.92
N ASP A 64 7.00 -7.63 1.32
CA ASP A 64 7.61 -8.81 1.92
C ASP A 64 8.67 -9.37 0.97
N ASP A 65 9.72 -9.95 1.56
CA ASP A 65 10.84 -10.50 0.81
C ASP A 65 10.47 -11.78 0.05
N ASP A 66 9.27 -12.33 0.26
CA ASP A 66 8.76 -13.50 -0.43
C ASP A 66 7.93 -13.18 -1.68
N ASP A 67 7.66 -11.90 -1.93
CA ASP A 67 6.94 -11.48 -3.12
C ASP A 67 7.69 -11.89 -4.39
N PRO A 68 7.01 -12.51 -5.37
CA PRO A 68 7.67 -12.97 -6.59
C PRO A 68 8.48 -11.89 -7.32
N ALA A 69 8.01 -10.63 -7.33
CA ALA A 69 8.68 -9.53 -8.00
C ALA A 69 9.81 -8.92 -7.16
N VAL A 70 9.74 -8.99 -5.83
CA VAL A 70 10.84 -8.62 -4.91
C VAL A 70 11.96 -9.66 -4.96
N ARG A 71 11.63 -10.96 -4.88
CA ARG A 71 12.61 -12.06 -5.02
C ARG A 71 13.34 -12.04 -6.35
N ALA A 72 12.62 -11.70 -7.43
CA ALA A 72 13.21 -11.52 -8.74
C ALA A 72 13.94 -10.17 -8.90
N SER A 73 13.98 -9.34 -7.85
CA SER A 73 14.43 -7.94 -7.82
C SER A 73 14.03 -7.18 -9.08
N ILE A 74 12.76 -7.34 -9.45
CA ILE A 74 12.05 -6.51 -10.42
C ILE A 74 11.49 -5.29 -9.70
N LEU A 75 11.12 -5.46 -8.43
CA LEU A 75 10.66 -4.42 -7.54
C LEU A 75 11.53 -4.37 -6.28
N SER A 76 11.63 -3.18 -5.68
CA SER A 76 12.22 -2.92 -4.36
C SER A 76 11.24 -2.10 -3.53
N TYR A 77 11.40 -2.03 -2.20
CA TYR A 77 10.44 -1.36 -1.34
C TYR A 77 11.05 -0.61 -0.16
N SER A 78 10.26 0.28 0.45
CA SER A 78 10.51 0.87 1.76
C SER A 78 9.26 0.77 2.65
N VAL A 79 9.46 0.41 3.91
CA VAL A 79 8.41 0.24 4.92
C VAL A 79 8.36 1.46 5.82
N HIS A 80 7.15 1.99 6.04
CA HIS A 80 6.90 3.13 6.90
C HIS A 80 5.78 2.79 7.88
N VAL A 81 6.00 3.04 9.17
CA VAL A 81 4.92 2.98 10.16
C VAL A 81 4.13 4.28 10.06
N CYS A 82 2.81 4.16 9.96
CA CYS A 82 1.94 5.31 9.89
C CYS A 82 0.64 5.09 10.67
N ARG A 83 -0.07 6.19 10.91
CA ARG A 83 -1.33 6.21 11.63
C ARG A 83 -2.35 6.95 10.80
N GLY A 84 -3.58 6.48 10.82
CA GLY A 84 -4.65 7.09 10.06
C GLY A 84 -6.01 6.61 10.54
N PHE A 85 -7.03 7.16 9.92
CA PHE A 85 -8.41 6.98 10.35
C PHE A 85 -9.12 5.90 9.52
N PRO A 86 -10.14 5.22 10.07
CA PRO A 86 -10.97 4.31 9.31
C PRO A 86 -11.51 4.98 8.04
N GLY A 87 -11.38 4.29 6.90
CA GLY A 87 -11.83 4.81 5.59
C GLY A 87 -10.92 5.86 4.94
N ALA A 88 -9.73 6.14 5.49
CA ALA A 88 -8.76 7.02 4.83
C ALA A 88 -8.36 6.46 3.46
N MET A 89 -8.44 7.30 2.42
CA MET A 89 -8.10 6.96 1.04
C MET A 89 -7.16 8.02 0.46
N LEU A 90 -6.35 7.62 -0.52
CA LEU A 90 -5.62 8.60 -1.33
C LEU A 90 -6.63 9.47 -2.10
N PRO A 91 -6.34 10.77 -2.29
CA PRO A 91 -7.16 11.60 -3.15
C PRO A 91 -7.26 10.97 -4.54
N THR A 92 -8.48 10.85 -5.07
CA THR A 92 -8.68 10.53 -6.49
C THR A 92 -8.08 11.66 -7.32
N ARG A 93 -7.18 11.32 -8.25
CA ARG A 93 -6.64 12.28 -9.23
C ARG A 93 -7.70 12.71 -10.23
#